data_AF-A0A497FSS5-F1
#
_entry.id   AF-A0A497FSS5-F1
#
_cell.length_a   1.000
_cell.length_b   1.000
_cell.length_c   1.000
_cell.angle_alpha   90.00
_cell.angle_beta   90.00
_cell.angle_gamma   90.00
#
_symmetry.space_group_name_H-M   'P 1'
#
loop_
_entity.id
_entity.type
_entity.pdbx_description
1 polymer ?
#
loop_
_entity_poly.entity_id
_entity_poly.type
_entity_poly.pdbx_seq_one_letter_code
_entity_poly.pdbx_strand_id
1 'polypeptide(L)'
;MSKERIYASVLLTFRKRLVTDIFDSIVIIAVSTVFTVLAPYIIMVLIGVEYSQSYGLYLQALLTVFIIYVVSTRTSFVFWDAFKIIYITARLPSSLIQEEYKEDEDARKFELLLENEYKTIRRVLTLISLAVIVLMVATLPAFLEIMSSLEIPVFFKENPLLLVAPISLVFLILALYHLPVLGALKNDLEKYYRIVLSLKVGFEPMPPVCPVCKERVPEGAFYCPFCGAAVSRSED
;
A
#
# COMPACT_ATOMS: atom_id res chain seq x y z
N MET A 1 -4.04 -20.28 24.04
CA MET A 1 -3.42 -19.70 22.83
C MET A 1 -3.11 -18.23 23.15
N SER A 2 -1.88 -17.74 22.92
CA SER A 2 -1.58 -16.32 23.21
C SER A 2 -2.24 -15.45 22.13
N LYS A 3 -3.07 -14.47 22.53
CA LYS A 3 -3.74 -13.51 21.63
C LYS A 3 -2.76 -12.83 20.67
N GLU A 4 -1.52 -12.67 21.10
CA GLU A 4 -0.47 -12.03 20.33
C GLU A 4 -0.10 -12.85 19.08
N ARG A 5 -0.04 -14.19 19.17
CA ARG A 5 0.28 -15.07 18.04
C ARG A 5 -0.82 -15.04 16.97
N ILE A 6 -2.07 -14.95 17.44
CA ILE A 6 -3.25 -14.79 16.58
C ILE A 6 -3.16 -13.48 15.80
N TYR A 7 -2.88 -12.35 16.46
CA TYR A 7 -2.76 -11.08 15.73
C TYR A 7 -1.53 -11.03 14.80
N ALA A 8 -0.45 -11.72 15.17
CA ALA A 8 0.70 -11.85 14.30
C ALA A 8 0.41 -12.70 13.04
N SER A 9 -0.43 -13.73 13.14
CA SER A 9 -0.88 -14.53 11.98
C SER A 9 -1.80 -13.74 11.05
N VAL A 10 -2.64 -12.84 11.59
CA VAL A 10 -3.42 -11.85 10.80
C VAL A 10 -2.46 -10.96 9.99
N LEU A 11 -1.44 -10.39 10.63
CA LEU A 11 -0.46 -9.53 9.96
C LEU A 11 0.36 -10.26 8.90
N LEU A 12 0.73 -11.52 9.15
CA LEU A 12 1.41 -12.37 8.17
C LEU A 12 0.54 -12.62 6.93
N THR A 13 -0.74 -12.92 7.15
CA THR A 13 -1.72 -13.15 6.09
C THR A 13 -1.90 -11.88 5.25
N PHE A 14 -2.07 -10.74 5.92
CA PHE A 14 -2.19 -9.45 5.26
C PHE A 14 -0.93 -9.08 4.47
N ARG A 15 0.27 -9.31 5.03
CA ARG A 15 1.55 -9.09 4.32
C ARG A 15 1.65 -9.92 3.04
N LYS A 16 1.25 -11.20 3.07
CA LYS A 16 1.24 -12.05 1.87
C LYS A 16 0.32 -11.48 0.79
N ARG A 17 -0.87 -11.01 1.18
CA ARG A 17 -1.81 -10.34 0.27
C ARG A 17 -1.18 -9.09 -0.38
N LEU A 18 -0.52 -8.23 0.40
CA LEU A 18 0.17 -7.04 -0.12
C LEU A 18 1.26 -7.39 -1.15
N VAL A 19 2.01 -8.47 -0.93
CA VAL A 19 3.01 -8.93 -1.91
C VAL A 19 2.34 -9.34 -3.22
N THR A 20 1.25 -10.12 -3.15
CA THR A 20 0.46 -10.48 -4.34
C THR A 20 -0.08 -9.23 -5.05
N ASP A 21 -0.61 -8.26 -4.31
CA ASP A 21 -1.15 -7.01 -4.86
C ASP A 21 -0.08 -6.15 -5.59
N ILE A 22 1.18 -6.20 -5.14
CA ILE A 22 2.31 -5.56 -5.83
C ILE A 22 2.54 -6.22 -7.19
N PHE A 23 2.61 -7.56 -7.23
CA PHE A 23 2.78 -8.29 -8.48
C PHE A 23 1.62 -8.03 -9.43
N ASP A 24 0.38 -8.07 -8.96
CA ASP A 24 -0.81 -7.77 -9.76
C ASP A 24 -0.75 -6.35 -10.33
N SER A 25 -0.30 -5.37 -9.54
CA SER A 25 -0.17 -3.99 -10.00
C SER A 25 0.89 -3.84 -11.10
N ILE A 26 2.02 -4.55 -10.99
CA ILE A 26 3.06 -4.59 -12.03
C ILE A 26 2.54 -5.25 -13.31
N VAL A 27 1.84 -6.37 -13.18
CA VAL A 27 1.22 -7.08 -14.32
C VAL A 27 0.20 -6.17 -15.03
N ILE A 28 -0.65 -5.47 -14.27
CA ILE A 28 -1.63 -4.53 -14.84
C ILE A 28 -0.94 -3.40 -15.60
N ILE A 29 0.17 -2.84 -15.08
CA ILE A 29 0.95 -1.83 -15.81
C ILE A 29 1.47 -2.40 -17.13
N ALA A 30 2.08 -3.59 -17.10
CA ALA A 30 2.65 -4.22 -18.29
C ALA A 30 1.57 -4.49 -19.36
N VAL A 31 0.46 -5.13 -18.95
CA VAL A 31 -0.67 -5.44 -19.85
C VAL A 31 -1.29 -4.16 -20.43
N SER A 32 -1.50 -3.14 -19.59
CA SER A 32 -2.08 -1.86 -20.05
C SER A 32 -1.14 -1.14 -21.01
N THR A 33 0.17 -1.21 -20.79
CA THR A 33 1.16 -0.62 -21.71
C THR A 33 1.11 -1.32 -23.07
N VAL A 34 1.14 -2.65 -23.10
CA VAL A 34 1.02 -3.44 -24.33
C VAL A 34 -0.27 -3.11 -25.06
N PHE A 35 -1.40 -3.06 -24.34
CA PHE A 35 -2.69 -2.72 -24.93
C PHE A 35 -2.70 -1.30 -25.50
N THR A 36 -2.13 -0.33 -24.80
CA THR A 36 -2.06 1.07 -25.25
C THR A 36 -1.25 1.21 -26.55
N VAL A 37 -0.17 0.43 -26.70
CA VAL A 37 0.65 0.42 -27.92
C VAL A 37 -0.06 -0.30 -29.08
N LEU A 38 -0.78 -1.39 -28.79
CA LEU A 38 -1.46 -2.19 -29.82
C LEU A 38 -2.83 -1.62 -30.22
N ALA A 39 -3.48 -0.84 -29.37
CA ALA A 39 -4.84 -0.33 -29.58
C ALA A 39 -5.01 0.44 -30.91
N PRO A 40 -4.09 1.34 -31.33
CA PRO A 40 -4.21 2.02 -32.62
C PRO A 40 -4.27 1.03 -33.79
N TYR A 41 -3.43 -0.01 -33.77
CA TYR A 41 -3.38 -1.04 -34.81
C TYR A 41 -4.63 -1.91 -34.82
N ILE A 42 -5.09 -2.35 -33.64
CA ILE A 42 -6.30 -3.19 -33.51
C ILE A 42 -7.52 -2.46 -34.05
N ILE A 43 -7.68 -1.18 -33.71
CA ILE A 43 -8.82 -0.38 -34.16
C ILE A 43 -8.74 -0.12 -35.67
N MET A 44 -7.54 0.15 -36.21
CA MET A 44 -7.33 0.30 -37.65
C MET A 44 -7.76 -0.95 -38.42
N VAL A 45 -7.36 -2.14 -37.94
CA VAL A 45 -7.69 -3.43 -38.57
C VAL A 45 -9.19 -3.76 -38.45
N LEU A 46 -9.82 -3.44 -37.31
CA LEU A 46 -11.24 -3.75 -37.08
C LEU A 46 -12.20 -2.82 -37.86
N ILE A 47 -11.87 -1.54 -37.96
CA ILE A 47 -12.76 -0.54 -38.57
C ILE A 47 -12.49 -0.40 -40.09
N GLY A 48 -11.31 -0.79 -40.57
CA GLY A 48 -10.99 -0.79 -42.01
C GLY A 48 -10.91 0.62 -42.62
N VAL A 49 -10.69 1.65 -41.79
CA VAL A 49 -10.63 3.05 -42.19
C VAL A 49 -9.26 3.62 -41.82
N GLU A 50 -8.60 4.27 -42.78
CA GLU A 50 -7.42 5.09 -42.51
C GLU A 50 -7.83 6.29 -41.65
N TYR A 51 -7.21 6.44 -40.48
CA TYR A 51 -7.51 7.56 -39.58
C TYR A 51 -7.33 8.89 -40.30
N SER A 52 -8.35 9.76 -40.27
CA SER A 52 -8.06 11.18 -40.47
C SER A 52 -7.11 11.64 -39.36
N GLN A 53 -6.21 12.56 -39.70
CA GLN A 53 -5.17 13.05 -38.78
C GLN A 53 -5.76 13.50 -37.43
N SER A 54 -6.97 14.06 -37.43
CA SER A 54 -7.70 14.49 -36.24
C SER A 54 -8.16 13.31 -35.35
N TYR A 55 -8.75 12.26 -35.92
CA TYR A 55 -9.20 11.09 -35.13
C TYR A 55 -8.02 10.35 -34.48
N GLY A 56 -6.88 10.27 -35.16
CA GLY A 56 -5.65 9.71 -34.60
C GLY A 56 -5.15 10.49 -33.38
N LEU A 57 -5.18 11.83 -33.44
CA LEU A 57 -4.80 12.70 -32.32
C LEU A 57 -5.69 12.51 -31.09
N TYR A 58 -7.02 12.44 -31.27
CA TYR A 58 -7.95 12.20 -30.15
C TYR A 58 -7.74 10.83 -29.50
N LEU A 59 -7.55 9.79 -30.30
CA LEU A 59 -7.28 8.45 -29.80
C LEU A 59 -5.96 8.40 -29.03
N GLN A 60 -4.90 9.01 -29.57
CA GLN A 60 -3.60 9.07 -28.92
C GLN A 60 -3.67 9.85 -27.61
N ALA A 61 -4.40 10.97 -27.57
CA ALA A 61 -4.61 11.74 -26.34
C ALA A 61 -5.32 10.91 -25.27
N LEU A 62 -6.39 10.19 -25.64
CA LEU A 62 -7.15 9.34 -24.73
C LEU A 62 -6.30 8.18 -24.18
N LEU A 63 -5.57 7.49 -25.06
CA LEU A 63 -4.63 6.43 -24.69
C LEU A 63 -3.49 6.94 -23.79
N THR A 64 -2.99 8.15 -24.04
CA THR A 64 -1.96 8.80 -23.22
C THR A 64 -2.48 9.09 -21.81
N VAL A 65 -3.68 9.65 -21.69
CA VAL A 65 -4.31 9.90 -20.38
C VAL A 65 -4.58 8.59 -19.65
N PHE A 66 -5.05 7.56 -20.36
CA PHE A 66 -5.30 6.24 -19.80
C PHE A 66 -4.02 5.60 -19.23
N ILE A 67 -2.92 5.60 -19.99
CA ILE A 67 -1.68 4.97 -19.52
C ILE A 67 -1.07 5.74 -18.36
N ILE A 68 -1.09 7.08 -18.40
CA ILE A 68 -0.62 7.91 -17.27
C ILE A 68 -1.46 7.61 -16.02
N TYR A 69 -2.78 7.45 -16.17
CA TYR A 69 -3.65 7.07 -15.07
C TYR A 69 -3.31 5.71 -14.46
N VAL A 70 -3.19 4.68 -15.29
CA VAL A 70 -2.85 3.34 -14.82
C VAL A 70 -1.48 3.32 -14.16
N VAL A 71 -0.46 3.91 -14.80
CA VAL A 71 0.91 3.93 -14.27
C VAL A 71 0.97 4.71 -12.96
N SER A 72 0.39 5.90 -12.90
CA SER A 72 0.40 6.73 -11.68
C SER A 72 -0.27 6.00 -10.51
N THR A 73 -1.50 5.53 -10.69
CA THR A 73 -2.26 4.87 -9.62
C THR A 73 -1.59 3.58 -9.14
N ARG A 74 -1.18 2.71 -10.07
CA ARG A 74 -0.57 1.41 -9.73
C ARG A 74 0.79 1.58 -9.07
N THR A 75 1.59 2.54 -9.53
CA THR A 75 2.88 2.86 -8.90
C THR A 75 2.67 3.38 -7.48
N SER A 76 1.70 4.27 -7.24
CA SER A 76 1.35 4.73 -5.90
C SER A 76 0.90 3.58 -4.98
N PHE A 77 0.15 2.61 -5.49
CA PHE A 77 -0.21 1.41 -4.71
C PHE A 77 1.00 0.57 -4.36
N VAL A 78 1.90 0.31 -5.32
CA VAL A 78 3.13 -0.47 -5.07
C VAL A 78 3.99 0.20 -4.00
N PHE A 79 4.18 1.52 -4.05
CA PHE A 79 4.94 2.24 -3.03
C PHE A 79 4.29 2.13 -1.65
N TRP A 80 2.97 2.28 -1.57
CA TRP A 80 2.24 2.14 -0.31
C TRP A 80 2.32 0.72 0.25
N ASP A 81 2.11 -0.28 -0.59
CA ASP A 81 2.12 -1.68 -0.20
C ASP A 81 3.53 -2.09 0.27
N ALA A 82 4.59 -1.62 -0.41
CA ALA A 82 5.97 -1.82 0.02
C ALA A 82 6.25 -1.15 1.38
N PHE A 83 5.82 0.09 1.58
CA PHE A 83 5.93 0.78 2.87
C PHE A 83 5.22 -0.01 3.98
N LYS A 84 4.00 -0.49 3.73
CA LYS A 84 3.20 -1.24 4.71
C LYS A 84 3.82 -2.60 5.01
N ILE A 85 4.40 -3.29 4.03
CA ILE A 85 5.17 -4.53 4.23
C ILE A 85 6.35 -4.30 5.17
N ILE A 86 7.13 -3.23 4.96
CA ILE A 86 8.25 -2.87 5.83
C ILE A 86 7.74 -2.58 7.24
N TYR A 87 6.69 -1.76 7.36
CA TYR A 87 6.07 -1.39 8.63
C TYR A 87 5.59 -2.60 9.44
N ILE A 88 4.98 -3.59 8.77
CA ILE A 88 4.52 -4.84 9.38
C ILE A 88 5.70 -5.73 9.76
N THR A 89 6.66 -5.90 8.85
CA THR A 89 7.83 -6.77 9.07
C THR A 89 8.68 -6.30 10.25
N ALA A 90 8.80 -4.98 10.43
CA ALA A 90 9.46 -4.41 11.60
C ALA A 90 8.79 -4.76 12.94
N ARG A 91 7.54 -5.23 12.96
CA ARG A 91 6.77 -5.56 14.17
C ARG A 91 6.55 -7.06 14.37
N LEU A 92 6.85 -7.89 13.38
CA LEU A 92 6.68 -9.33 13.48
C LEU A 92 7.93 -10.00 14.13
N PRO A 93 7.74 -10.95 15.06
CA PRO A 93 8.78 -11.90 15.46
C PRO A 93 9.30 -12.74 14.28
N SER A 94 10.58 -13.09 14.30
CA SER A 94 11.26 -13.84 13.23
C SER A 94 10.86 -15.32 13.15
N SER A 95 10.27 -15.90 14.20
CA SER A 95 10.02 -17.34 14.35
C SER A 95 8.54 -17.76 14.34
N LEU A 96 7.63 -16.91 13.83
CA LEU A 96 6.19 -17.22 13.83
C LEU A 96 5.78 -18.23 12.77
N ILE A 97 5.13 -19.30 13.22
CA ILE A 97 4.37 -20.24 12.39
C ILE A 97 2.95 -19.69 12.24
N GLN A 98 2.41 -19.75 11.02
CA GLN A 98 1.06 -19.28 10.72
C GLN A 98 0.03 -20.22 11.36
N GLU A 99 -0.67 -19.75 12.40
CA GLU A 99 -1.75 -20.48 13.07
C GLU A 99 -3.12 -20.02 12.51
N GLU A 100 -4.06 -20.96 12.35
CA GLU A 100 -5.44 -20.65 11.95
C GLU A 100 -6.17 -19.92 13.08
N TYR A 101 -6.79 -18.78 12.76
CA TYR A 101 -7.46 -17.90 13.72
C TYR A 101 -8.96 -17.70 13.43
N LYS A 102 -9.54 -18.51 12.53
CA LYS A 102 -10.89 -18.28 11.96
C LYS A 102 -12.02 -18.19 12.99
N GLU A 103 -11.79 -18.62 14.23
CA GLU A 103 -12.79 -18.65 15.30
C GLU A 103 -12.68 -17.47 16.29
N ASP A 104 -11.65 -16.61 16.20
CA ASP A 104 -11.44 -15.48 17.13
C ASP A 104 -12.08 -14.17 16.61
N GLU A 105 -13.06 -13.64 17.35
CA GLU A 105 -13.78 -12.40 17.00
C GLU A 105 -12.87 -11.15 17.01
N ASP A 106 -11.93 -11.06 17.95
CA ASP A 106 -11.00 -9.93 18.04
C ASP A 106 -10.03 -9.94 16.83
N ALA A 107 -9.58 -11.12 16.42
CA ALA A 107 -8.73 -11.31 15.25
C ALA A 107 -9.44 -10.92 13.94
N ARG A 108 -10.71 -11.30 13.79
CA ARG A 108 -11.54 -10.89 12.64
C ARG A 108 -11.76 -9.39 12.62
N LYS A 109 -11.98 -8.76 13.78
CA LYS A 109 -12.09 -7.30 13.90
C LYS A 109 -10.79 -6.62 13.48
N PHE A 110 -9.64 -7.17 13.87
CA PHE A 110 -8.35 -6.65 13.46
C PHE A 110 -8.12 -6.75 11.94
N GLU A 111 -8.46 -7.90 11.33
CA GLU A 111 -8.41 -8.08 9.87
C GLU A 111 -9.30 -7.04 9.16
N LEU A 112 -10.55 -6.85 9.61
CA LEU A 112 -11.46 -5.87 9.05
C LEU A 112 -10.93 -4.43 9.14
N LEU A 113 -10.28 -4.07 10.25
CA LEU A 113 -9.65 -2.76 10.40
C LEU A 113 -8.51 -2.54 9.40
N LEU A 114 -7.67 -3.56 9.19
CA LEU A 114 -6.59 -3.52 8.19
C LEU A 114 -7.14 -3.39 6.78
N GLU A 115 -8.21 -4.13 6.46
CA GLU A 115 -8.87 -4.01 5.16
C GLU A 115 -9.50 -2.63 4.94
N ASN A 116 -10.10 -2.06 5.97
CA ASN A 116 -10.71 -0.73 5.89
C ASN A 116 -9.65 0.37 5.73
N GLU A 117 -8.53 0.27 6.44
CA GLU A 117 -7.37 1.16 6.25
C GLU A 117 -6.89 1.06 4.80
N TYR A 118 -6.63 -0.16 4.33
CA TYR A 118 -6.17 -0.41 2.97
C TYR A 118 -7.11 0.13 1.89
N LYS A 119 -8.41 -0.14 1.99
CA LYS A 119 -9.43 0.37 1.05
C LYS A 119 -9.47 1.90 1.06
N THR A 120 -9.39 2.51 2.24
CA THR A 120 -9.43 3.97 2.38
C THR A 120 -8.17 4.61 1.77
N ILE A 121 -6.99 4.04 2.02
CA ILE A 121 -5.74 4.55 1.47
C ILE A 121 -5.70 4.41 -0.05
N ARG A 122 -6.15 3.27 -0.60
CA ARG A 122 -6.25 3.13 -2.06
C ARG A 122 -7.16 4.19 -2.67
N ARG A 123 -8.31 4.50 -2.05
CA ARG A 123 -9.19 5.60 -2.49
C ARG A 123 -8.48 6.94 -2.46
N VAL A 124 -7.78 7.27 -1.38
CA VAL A 124 -7.02 8.52 -1.24
C VAL A 124 -5.94 8.63 -2.32
N LEU A 125 -5.15 7.58 -2.51
CA LEU A 125 -4.10 7.55 -3.54
C LEU A 125 -4.69 7.71 -4.95
N THR A 126 -5.80 7.04 -5.25
CA THR A 126 -6.51 7.21 -6.54
C THR A 126 -6.98 8.65 -6.75
N LEU A 127 -7.56 9.28 -5.72
CA LEU A 127 -8.01 10.67 -5.81
C LEU A 127 -6.85 11.65 -6.00
N ILE A 128 -5.74 11.44 -5.30
CA ILE A 128 -4.52 12.25 -5.46
C ILE A 128 -3.95 12.06 -6.88
N SER A 129 -3.83 10.82 -7.37
CA SER A 129 -3.40 10.54 -8.73
C SER A 129 -4.29 11.24 -9.76
N LEU A 130 -5.62 11.17 -9.60
CA LEU A 130 -6.57 11.87 -10.48
C LEU A 130 -6.37 13.38 -10.46
N ALA A 131 -6.20 14.00 -9.29
CA ALA A 131 -5.93 15.42 -9.18
C ALA A 131 -4.66 15.82 -9.95
N VAL A 132 -3.58 15.05 -9.78
CA VAL A 132 -2.30 15.28 -10.46
C VAL A 132 -2.46 15.10 -11.98
N ILE A 133 -3.16 14.05 -12.43
CA ILE A 133 -3.38 13.79 -13.86
C ILE A 133 -4.18 14.92 -14.49
N VAL A 134 -5.25 15.38 -13.85
CA VAL A 134 -6.06 16.50 -14.33
C VAL A 134 -5.22 17.76 -14.50
N LEU A 135 -4.29 18.03 -13.57
CA LEU A 135 -3.34 19.13 -13.71
C LEU A 135 -2.34 18.91 -14.84
N MET A 136 -1.83 17.69 -15.00
CA MET A 136 -0.92 17.34 -16.10
C MET A 136 -1.59 17.43 -17.47
N VAL A 137 -2.88 17.12 -17.60
CA VAL A 137 -3.60 17.18 -18.89
C VAL A 137 -3.48 18.56 -19.53
N ALA A 138 -3.51 19.63 -18.74
CA ALA A 138 -3.34 21.00 -19.24
C ALA A 138 -1.97 21.29 -19.86
N THR A 139 -0.98 20.42 -19.66
CA THR A 139 0.36 20.53 -20.26
C THR A 139 0.56 19.65 -21.49
N LEU A 140 -0.41 18.78 -21.82
CA LEU A 140 -0.30 17.88 -22.96
C LEU A 140 -0.47 18.66 -24.29
N PRO A 141 0.42 18.47 -25.29
CA PRO A 141 0.34 19.17 -26.58
C PRO A 141 -1.01 18.98 -27.28
N ALA A 142 -1.53 17.74 -27.29
CA ALA A 142 -2.83 17.44 -27.88
C ALA A 142 -3.98 18.19 -27.18
N PHE A 143 -3.91 18.37 -25.86
CA PHE A 143 -4.92 19.13 -25.13
C PHE A 143 -4.85 20.62 -25.46
N LEU A 144 -3.65 21.19 -25.57
CA LEU A 144 -3.45 22.57 -25.99
C LEU A 144 -3.99 22.82 -27.41
N GLU A 145 -3.75 21.89 -28.33
CA GLU A 145 -4.25 21.95 -29.70
C GLU A 145 -5.78 21.92 -29.74
N ILE A 146 -6.40 20.98 -29.00
CA ILE A 146 -7.86 20.91 -28.86
C ILE A 146 -8.42 22.21 -28.25
N MET A 147 -7.82 22.73 -27.18
CA MET A 147 -8.26 23.97 -26.53
C MET A 147 -8.20 25.18 -27.46
N SER A 148 -7.20 25.24 -28.34
CA SER A 148 -7.08 26.32 -29.31
C SER A 148 -8.21 26.32 -30.34
N SER A 149 -8.71 25.13 -30.71
CA SER A 149 -9.81 24.90 -31.66
C SER A 149 -11.21 25.18 -31.08
N LEU A 150 -11.36 25.19 -29.75
CA LEU A 150 -12.65 25.42 -29.09
C LEU A 150 -13.02 26.91 -29.05
N GLU A 151 -14.31 27.22 -29.11
CA GLU A 151 -14.86 28.58 -28.95
C GLU A 151 -14.94 29.00 -27.47
N ILE A 152 -13.83 28.88 -26.75
CA ILE A 152 -13.71 29.28 -25.35
C ILE A 152 -13.08 30.67 -25.22
N PRO A 153 -13.34 31.41 -24.11
CA PRO A 153 -12.72 32.69 -23.83
C PRO A 153 -11.19 32.63 -23.91
N VAL A 154 -10.57 33.68 -24.50
CA VAL A 154 -9.11 33.77 -24.74
C VAL A 154 -8.30 33.52 -23.47
N PHE A 155 -8.79 33.97 -22.32
CA PHE A 155 -8.16 33.75 -21.01
C PHE A 155 -7.88 32.27 -20.69
N PHE A 156 -8.79 31.36 -21.07
CA PHE A 156 -8.59 29.92 -20.88
C PHE A 156 -7.67 29.30 -21.93
N LYS A 157 -7.52 29.94 -23.10
CA LYS A 157 -6.57 29.50 -24.14
C LYS A 157 -5.13 29.84 -23.74
N GLU A 158 -4.93 31.03 -23.17
CA GLU A 158 -3.62 31.47 -22.67
C GLU A 158 -3.19 30.71 -21.42
N ASN A 159 -4.15 30.35 -20.56
CA ASN A 159 -3.89 29.62 -19.32
C ASN A 159 -4.87 28.45 -19.13
N PRO A 160 -4.65 27.30 -19.79
CA PRO A 160 -5.53 26.13 -19.72
C PRO A 160 -5.63 25.52 -18.32
N LEU A 161 -4.65 25.81 -17.45
CA LEU A 161 -4.64 25.38 -16.05
C LEU A 161 -5.86 25.91 -15.28
N LEU A 162 -6.37 27.10 -15.61
CA LEU A 162 -7.54 27.70 -14.96
C LEU A 162 -8.83 26.90 -15.20
N LEU A 163 -8.89 26.13 -16.29
CA LEU A 163 -10.03 25.28 -16.61
C LEU A 163 -10.01 23.99 -15.77
N VAL A 164 -8.84 23.40 -15.57
CA VAL A 164 -8.67 22.11 -14.88
C VAL A 164 -8.42 22.25 -13.37
N ALA A 165 -7.93 23.40 -12.90
CA ALA A 165 -7.61 23.62 -11.49
C ALA A 165 -8.81 23.40 -10.55
N PRO A 166 -10.03 23.92 -10.83
CA PRO A 166 -11.20 23.66 -9.99
C PRO A 166 -11.53 22.17 -9.88
N ILE A 167 -11.38 21.42 -10.97
CA ILE A 167 -11.63 19.98 -11.02
C ILE A 167 -10.59 19.24 -10.16
N SER A 168 -9.31 19.60 -10.29
CA SER A 168 -8.25 19.02 -9.47
C SER A 168 -8.46 19.29 -7.97
N LEU A 169 -8.97 20.49 -7.62
CA LEU A 169 -9.25 20.88 -6.25
C LEU A 169 -10.37 20.02 -5.64
N VAL A 170 -11.42 19.70 -6.41
CA VAL A 170 -12.49 18.80 -5.95
C VAL A 170 -11.92 17.44 -5.56
N PHE A 171 -11.04 16.86 -6.38
CA PHE A 171 -10.39 15.58 -6.06
C PHE A 171 -9.52 15.66 -4.80
N LEU A 172 -8.77 16.76 -4.62
CA LEU A 172 -7.95 16.97 -3.42
C LEU A 172 -8.82 17.13 -2.16
N ILE A 173 -9.92 17.87 -2.23
CA ILE A 173 -10.85 18.01 -1.10
C ILE A 173 -11.46 16.66 -0.72
N LEU A 174 -11.86 15.84 -1.71
CA LEU A 174 -12.35 14.49 -1.48
C LEU A 174 -11.27 13.60 -0.83
N ALA A 175 -10.01 13.74 -1.25
CA ALA A 175 -8.91 13.01 -0.61
C ALA A 175 -8.71 13.44 0.85
N LEU A 176 -8.77 14.75 1.12
CA LEU A 176 -8.65 15.32 2.47
C LEU A 176 -9.78 14.86 3.40
N TYR A 177 -11.00 14.70 2.87
CA TYR A 177 -12.15 14.22 3.62
C TYR A 177 -11.94 12.81 4.23
N HIS A 178 -11.07 11.99 3.63
CA HIS A 178 -10.75 10.67 4.14
C HIS A 178 -9.67 10.66 5.24
N LEU A 179 -8.94 11.76 5.45
CA LEU A 179 -7.88 11.82 6.47
C LEU A 179 -8.37 11.59 7.90
N PRO A 180 -9.51 12.15 8.36
CA PRO A 180 -10.03 11.88 9.70
C PRO A 180 -10.37 10.39 9.92
N VAL A 181 -10.89 9.73 8.88
CA VAL A 181 -11.20 8.29 8.90
C VAL A 181 -9.92 7.47 9.08
N LEU A 182 -8.85 7.83 8.36
CA LEU A 182 -7.54 7.20 8.53
C LEU A 182 -6.96 7.43 9.93
N GLY A 183 -7.13 8.63 10.50
CA GLY A 183 -6.73 8.93 11.86
C GLY A 183 -7.43 8.04 12.89
N ALA A 184 -8.75 7.85 12.75
CA ALA A 184 -9.52 6.96 13.61
C ALA A 184 -9.07 5.49 13.49
N LEU A 185 -8.93 4.99 12.26
CA LEU A 185 -8.48 3.62 12.00
C LEU A 185 -7.08 3.36 12.56
N LYS A 186 -6.16 4.32 12.42
CA LYS A 186 -4.80 4.22 12.97
C LYS A 186 -4.82 4.02 14.48
N ASN A 187 -5.63 4.81 15.20
CA ASN A 187 -5.73 4.71 16.66
C ASN A 187 -6.25 3.35 17.11
N ASP A 188 -7.22 2.77 16.40
CA ASP A 188 -7.74 1.45 16.71
C ASP A 188 -6.76 0.32 16.36
N LEU A 189 -6.08 0.43 15.23
CA LEU A 189 -5.03 -0.52 14.82
C LEU A 189 -3.84 -0.51 15.78
N GLU A 190 -3.48 0.65 16.34
CA GLU A 190 -2.36 0.78 17.26
C GLU A 190 -2.54 -0.08 18.52
N LYS A 191 -3.79 -0.27 18.98
CA LYS A 191 -4.10 -1.16 20.12
C LYS A 191 -3.66 -2.60 19.83
N TYR A 192 -3.95 -3.12 18.65
CA TYR A 192 -3.54 -4.47 18.24
C TYR A 192 -2.03 -4.55 17.99
N TYR A 193 -1.43 -3.51 17.38
CA TYR A 193 0.01 -3.47 17.18
C TYR A 193 0.80 -3.52 18.49
N ARG A 194 0.32 -2.87 19.56
CA ARG A 194 0.95 -2.96 20.89
C ARG A 194 0.95 -4.40 21.44
N ILE A 195 -0.12 -5.15 21.21
CA ILE A 195 -0.24 -6.56 21.64
C ILE A 195 0.67 -7.46 20.79
N VAL A 196 0.87 -7.17 19.50
CA VAL A 196 1.86 -7.91 18.70
C VAL A 196 3.28 -7.57 19.15
N LEU A 197 3.54 -6.32 19.54
CA LEU A 197 4.85 -5.90 20.01
C LEU A 197 5.26 -6.53 21.35
N SER A 198 4.31 -6.91 22.22
CA SER A 198 4.65 -7.63 23.46
C SER A 198 5.26 -9.01 23.20
N LEU A 199 4.96 -9.69 22.07
CA LEU A 199 5.71 -10.88 21.63
C LEU A 199 7.19 -10.58 21.36
N LYS A 200 7.50 -9.39 20.85
CA LYS A 200 8.87 -9.00 20.51
C LYS A 200 9.70 -8.73 21.78
N VAL A 201 9.04 -8.29 22.85
CA VAL A 201 9.63 -8.06 24.17
C VAL A 201 9.68 -9.36 24.99
N GLY A 202 8.88 -10.37 24.64
CA GLY A 202 8.90 -11.72 25.21
C GLY A 202 10.03 -12.63 24.69
N PHE A 203 11.20 -12.09 24.34
CA PHE A 203 12.43 -12.86 24.53
C PHE A 203 12.69 -12.86 26.03
N GLU A 204 12.00 -13.73 26.78
CA GLU A 204 12.58 -14.21 28.04
C GLU A 204 14.01 -14.64 27.68
N PRO A 205 15.06 -14.05 28.28
CA PRO A 205 16.40 -14.57 28.10
C PRO A 205 16.30 -16.06 28.45
N MET A 206 16.76 -16.94 27.55
CA MET A 206 16.73 -18.38 27.85
C MET A 206 17.29 -18.54 29.26
N PRO A 207 16.54 -19.15 30.20
CA PRO A 207 16.93 -19.19 31.60
C PRO A 207 18.37 -19.72 31.65
N PRO A 208 19.28 -19.01 32.32
CA PRO A 208 20.70 -19.28 32.21
C PRO A 208 20.94 -20.75 32.55
N VAL A 209 21.67 -21.43 31.67
CA VAL A 209 21.97 -22.85 31.84
C VAL A 209 23.18 -22.96 32.74
N CYS A 210 23.11 -23.81 33.76
CA CYS A 210 24.25 -24.01 34.64
C CYS A 210 25.44 -24.59 33.85
N PRO A 211 26.65 -23.98 33.94
CA PRO A 211 27.82 -24.46 33.19
C PRO A 211 28.30 -25.85 33.64
N VAL A 212 27.92 -26.29 34.83
CA VAL A 212 28.37 -27.57 35.41
C VAL A 212 27.37 -28.70 35.16
N CYS A 213 26.10 -28.53 35.55
CA CYS A 213 25.10 -29.59 35.46
C CYS A 213 24.20 -29.48 34.22
N LYS A 214 24.31 -28.40 33.44
CA LYS A 214 23.49 -28.12 32.25
C LYS A 214 21.98 -28.02 32.50
N GLU A 215 21.56 -27.93 33.75
CA GLU A 215 20.17 -27.72 34.13
C GLU A 215 19.77 -26.25 33.98
N ARG A 216 18.50 -25.98 33.65
CA ARG A 216 17.98 -24.61 33.52
C ARG A 216 17.82 -23.97 34.90
N VAL A 217 18.33 -22.76 35.09
CA VAL A 217 18.31 -22.05 36.38
C VAL A 217 17.27 -20.91 36.34
N PRO A 218 16.50 -20.68 37.43
CA PRO A 218 15.55 -19.57 37.50
C PRO A 218 16.20 -18.20 37.27
N GLU A 219 15.51 -17.30 36.57
CA GLU A 219 15.97 -15.92 36.39
C GLU A 219 16.18 -15.23 37.74
N GLY A 220 17.35 -14.62 37.94
CA GLY A 220 17.71 -13.93 39.18
C GLY A 220 18.62 -14.72 40.14
N ALA A 221 18.75 -16.05 39.98
CA ALA A 221 19.62 -16.85 40.85
C ALA A 221 21.12 -16.66 40.54
N PHE A 222 21.93 -16.42 41.58
CA PHE A 222 23.40 -16.33 41.46
C PHE A 222 24.07 -17.71 41.50
N TYR A 223 23.38 -18.71 42.05
CA TYR A 223 23.86 -20.07 42.21
C TYR A 223 22.82 -21.06 41.66
N CYS A 224 23.28 -22.15 41.05
CA CYS A 224 22.42 -23.22 40.58
C CYS A 224 21.82 -23.98 41.77
N PRO A 225 20.48 -24.17 41.85
CA PRO A 225 19.84 -24.86 42.97
C PRO A 225 20.12 -26.36 43.01
N PHE A 226 20.59 -26.95 41.89
CA PHE A 226 20.85 -28.39 41.78
C PHE A 226 22.28 -28.78 42.15
N CYS A 227 23.27 -27.95 41.81
CA CYS A 227 24.68 -28.27 42.02
C CYS A 227 25.48 -27.19 42.77
N GLY A 228 24.86 -26.06 43.14
CA GLY A 228 25.50 -24.97 43.87
C GLY A 228 26.51 -24.14 43.07
N ALA A 229 26.73 -24.44 41.79
CA ALA A 229 27.69 -23.70 40.97
C ALA A 229 27.23 -22.26 40.69
N ALA A 230 28.15 -21.31 40.69
CA ALA A 230 27.88 -19.93 40.32
C ALA A 230 27.48 -19.84 38.83
N VAL A 231 26.41 -19.11 38.56
CA VAL A 231 25.92 -18.90 37.19
C VAL A 231 26.55 -17.63 36.66
N SER A 232 27.48 -17.77 35.71
CA SER A 232 28.14 -16.61 35.08
C SER A 232 27.11 -15.84 34.25
N ARG A 233 26.73 -14.64 34.71
CA ARG A 233 26.10 -13.66 33.83
C ARG A 233 27.23 -13.08 32.99
N SER A 234 27.21 -13.29 31.68
CA SER A 234 27.96 -12.41 30.79
C SER A 234 27.32 -11.03 30.93
N GLU A 235 28.04 -10.09 31.53
CA GLU A 235 27.65 -8.68 31.55
C GLU A 235 27.77 -8.14 30.13
N ASP A 236 26.62 -7.93 29.47
CA ASP A 236 26.45 -7.01 28.35
C ASP A 236 25.51 -5.89 28.79
#